data_AF-A0A1Q3EL44-F1
#
_entry.id   AF-A0A1Q3EL44-F1
#
_cell.length_a   1.000
_cell.length_b   1.000
_cell.length_c   1.000
_cell.angle_alpha   90.00
_cell.angle_beta   90.00
_cell.angle_gamma   90.00
#
_symmetry.space_group_name_H-M   'P 1'
#
loop_
_entity.id
_entity.type
_entity.pdbx_description
1 polymer ?
#
loop_
_entity_poly.entity_id
_entity_poly.type
_entity_poly.pdbx_seq_one_letter_code
_entity_poly.pdbx_strand_id
1 'polypeptide(L)'
;MGNFHDEIPSFLIPWIQKQEVFWVATSPLSADGHVNVSTKGLKGTFHIIDSKRVWYEDLTGSGVETISHLRENGRITILFNAFVGPPRIARLFGKGSVYEFGTTEYNELLPPDVRNPGSRAVIIVDVEKVGTSCGYGVPFFEFKGHRDTYYNVASRFEQADFAAQQTDKMPEKPVNVDSLPQKGLRHYFLSHNATSIDGLTGLTTAHETPRACNIAITKRSEIGRLSTGIVTRIGIDSSVFKSIELLTYFPAMGQFFEEIPPFLISWLEKQQMFWTATAPLSGMGHVNLSPKCTRGMFHIVNSQRVWYEDMSGSGVETISHLKEPGNGRITILFHAFEGPPRICRLFGIGSVYEYGTPQYDEYISPGARVPGSRAVIVVDVHKVGTSCGYAIPFYEFKSHRNQLLQWAQKKESEDDEALRECNEPSSKGLISYWKEHNARSIDGIPGLDRKTFEEVLNLFNTGSLSYISDDATSTRKVGPLADGFKDNGINKQM
;
A
#
# COMPACT_ATOMS: atom_id res chain seq x y z
N MET A 1 0.07 16.88 15.30
CA MET A 1 1.44 17.14 14.81
C MET A 1 2.10 15.79 14.60
N GLY A 2 2.95 15.64 13.58
CA GLY A 2 3.77 14.45 13.44
C GLY A 2 4.97 14.57 14.37
N ASN A 3 5.33 13.51 15.09
CA ASN A 3 6.53 13.48 15.94
C ASN A 3 7.53 12.48 15.38
N PHE A 4 8.81 12.81 15.49
CA PHE A 4 9.91 11.92 15.11
C PHE A 4 10.67 11.43 16.35
N HIS A 5 11.14 10.19 16.28
CA HIS A 5 11.93 9.53 17.31
C HIS A 5 13.08 8.78 16.64
N ASP A 6 14.21 8.62 17.33
CA ASP A 6 15.37 7.87 16.81
C ASP A 6 15.22 6.35 16.98
N GLU A 7 14.20 5.91 17.72
CA GLU A 7 13.88 4.51 17.97
C GLU A 7 12.38 4.34 18.23
N ILE A 8 11.88 3.11 18.20
CA ILE A 8 10.49 2.76 18.49
C ILE A 8 10.20 3.08 19.96
N PRO A 9 9.33 4.07 20.25
CA PRO A 9 9.01 4.39 21.63
C PRO A 9 8.31 3.20 22.31
N SER A 10 8.62 2.97 23.60
CA SER A 10 8.09 1.83 24.35
C SER A 10 6.55 1.75 24.36
N PHE A 11 5.86 2.89 24.38
CA PHE A 11 4.38 2.95 24.32
C PHE A 11 3.81 2.50 22.96
N LEU A 12 4.61 2.50 21.91
CA LEU A 12 4.20 2.17 20.55
C LEU A 12 4.30 0.66 20.26
N ILE A 13 5.26 -0.03 20.88
CA ILE A 13 5.49 -1.48 20.76
C ILE A 13 4.19 -2.30 20.96
N PRO A 14 3.47 -2.19 22.08
CA PRO A 14 2.26 -3.00 22.30
C PRO A 14 1.11 -2.62 21.35
N TRP A 15 1.14 -1.43 20.75
CA TRP A 15 0.18 -1.03 19.74
C TRP A 15 0.53 -1.62 18.36
N ILE A 16 1.81 -1.61 17.97
CA ILE A 16 2.30 -2.23 16.72
C ILE A 16 2.00 -3.74 16.72
N GLN A 17 2.28 -4.44 17.82
CA GLN A 17 2.07 -5.89 17.94
C GLN A 17 0.60 -6.33 17.82
N LYS A 18 -0.36 -5.40 17.99
CA LYS A 18 -1.80 -5.66 17.85
C LYS A 18 -2.32 -5.48 16.43
N GLN A 19 -1.52 -4.97 15.50
CA GLN A 19 -1.97 -4.73 14.13
C GLN A 19 -1.97 -6.05 13.34
N GLU A 20 -3.06 -6.31 12.62
CA GLU A 20 -3.23 -7.55 11.82
C GLU A 20 -2.70 -7.40 10.38
N VAL A 21 -2.32 -6.17 10.02
CA VAL A 21 -1.85 -5.78 8.69
C VAL A 21 -0.90 -4.59 8.82
N PHE A 22 0.10 -4.55 7.95
CA PHE A 22 1.04 -3.45 7.80
C PHE A 22 1.42 -3.27 6.32
N TRP A 23 2.06 -2.16 5.99
CA TRP A 23 2.47 -1.85 4.63
C TRP A 23 3.97 -1.60 4.60
N VAL A 24 4.61 -2.01 3.51
CA VAL A 24 6.05 -1.87 3.30
C VAL A 24 6.26 -1.10 2.00
N ALA A 25 7.09 -0.06 2.03
CA ALA A 25 7.55 0.62 0.84
C ALA A 25 9.07 0.54 0.71
N THR A 26 9.53 0.34 -0.52
CA THR A 26 10.95 0.33 -0.91
C THR A 26 11.09 1.01 -2.26
N SER A 27 12.27 1.48 -2.63
CA SER A 27 12.48 2.13 -3.93
C SER A 27 13.83 1.73 -4.52
N PRO A 28 13.92 1.53 -5.84
CA PRO A 28 15.20 1.38 -6.50
C PRO A 28 15.92 2.73 -6.59
N LEU A 29 17.22 2.71 -6.91
CA LEU A 29 18.04 3.90 -7.14
C LEU A 29 17.76 4.56 -8.48
N SER A 30 17.38 3.78 -9.50
CA SER A 30 17.06 4.31 -10.83
C SER A 30 15.92 5.33 -10.78
N ALA A 31 16.10 6.46 -11.47
CA ALA A 31 15.08 7.52 -11.59
C ALA A 31 13.84 7.07 -12.39
N ASP A 32 13.98 6.04 -13.23
CA ASP A 32 12.88 5.43 -14.00
C ASP A 32 12.35 4.14 -13.35
N GLY A 33 12.96 3.69 -12.25
CA GLY A 33 12.56 2.48 -11.54
C GLY A 33 11.30 2.69 -10.70
N HIS A 34 10.56 1.61 -10.44
CA HIS A 34 9.23 1.69 -9.84
C HIS A 34 9.32 1.70 -8.30
N VAL A 35 8.79 2.74 -7.67
CA VAL A 35 8.65 2.75 -6.20
C VAL A 35 7.67 1.64 -5.80
N ASN A 36 8.07 0.75 -4.90
CA ASN A 36 7.24 -0.37 -4.47
C ASN A 36 6.48 -0.02 -3.20
N VAL A 37 5.24 -0.49 -3.14
CA VAL A 37 4.46 -0.55 -1.91
C VAL A 37 3.70 -1.87 -1.86
N SER A 38 3.74 -2.54 -0.73
CA SER A 38 3.14 -3.87 -0.55
C SER A 38 2.46 -3.98 0.80
N THR A 39 1.25 -4.54 0.80
CA THR A 39 0.56 -4.90 2.04
C THR A 39 1.04 -6.25 2.53
N LYS A 40 1.28 -6.37 3.82
CA LYS A 40 1.66 -7.59 4.53
C LYS A 40 0.60 -7.85 5.61
N GLY A 41 0.09 -9.08 5.64
CA GLY A 41 -0.90 -9.50 6.62
C GLY A 41 -0.54 -10.89 7.16
N LEU A 42 -1.51 -11.51 7.82
CA LEU A 42 -1.39 -12.76 8.59
C LEU A 42 -0.69 -12.54 9.94
N LYS A 43 -1.35 -13.02 10.99
CA LYS A 43 -0.89 -12.88 12.36
C LYS A 43 0.43 -13.58 12.59
N GLY A 44 1.29 -12.95 13.41
CA GLY A 44 2.55 -13.53 13.84
C GLY A 44 3.63 -13.53 12.76
N THR A 45 3.53 -12.64 11.77
CA THR A 45 4.54 -12.45 10.73
C THR A 45 5.44 -11.23 10.98
N PHE A 46 5.07 -10.31 11.89
CA PHE A 46 5.86 -9.14 12.24
C PHE A 46 6.36 -9.24 13.68
N HIS A 47 7.64 -8.97 13.90
CA HIS A 47 8.33 -9.17 15.16
C HIS A 47 9.22 -7.97 15.50
N ILE A 48 9.26 -7.61 16.77
CA ILE A 48 10.13 -6.57 17.31
C ILE A 48 11.19 -7.27 18.14
N ILE A 49 12.47 -7.06 17.81
CA ILE A 49 13.61 -7.58 18.58
C ILE A 49 13.89 -6.61 19.73
N ASP A 50 14.03 -5.33 19.41
CA ASP A 50 14.26 -4.24 20.36
C ASP A 50 13.72 -2.90 19.80
N SER A 51 14.04 -1.77 20.44
CA SER A 51 13.56 -0.44 20.00
C SER A 51 14.09 -0.01 18.64
N LYS A 52 15.18 -0.61 18.14
CA LYS A 52 15.85 -0.26 16.88
C LYS A 52 15.90 -1.38 15.86
N ARG A 53 15.37 -2.56 16.17
CA ARG A 53 15.40 -3.69 15.24
C ARG A 53 14.10 -4.46 15.21
N VAL A 54 13.59 -4.66 14.00
CA VAL A 54 12.37 -5.43 13.73
C VAL A 54 12.63 -6.40 12.59
N TRP A 55 11.80 -7.43 12.47
CA TRP A 55 11.78 -8.25 11.26
C TRP A 55 10.38 -8.68 10.91
N TYR A 56 10.19 -9.08 9.66
CA TYR A 56 8.99 -9.80 9.27
C TYR A 56 9.28 -11.01 8.39
N GLU A 57 8.45 -12.02 8.53
CA GLU A 57 8.42 -13.20 7.67
C GLU A 57 7.88 -12.80 6.30
N ASP A 58 8.73 -12.77 5.28
CA ASP A 58 8.32 -12.52 3.91
C ASP A 58 7.76 -13.80 3.30
N LEU A 59 6.44 -13.83 3.25
CA LEU A 59 5.64 -14.87 2.65
C LEU A 59 5.61 -14.70 1.12
N THR A 60 5.61 -15.83 0.41
CA THR A 60 5.61 -15.92 -1.05
C THR A 60 4.50 -15.07 -1.67
N GLY A 61 4.87 -14.16 -2.56
CA GLY A 61 3.94 -13.38 -3.37
C GLY A 61 4.43 -13.27 -4.81
N SER A 62 3.62 -12.63 -5.66
CA SER A 62 3.93 -12.52 -7.09
C SER A 62 5.13 -11.64 -7.42
N GLY A 63 5.49 -10.71 -6.54
CA GLY A 63 6.63 -9.80 -6.72
C GLY A 63 7.77 -10.08 -5.76
N VAL A 64 8.94 -9.48 -6.05
CA VAL A 64 10.17 -9.58 -5.25
C VAL A 64 10.85 -8.22 -5.03
N GLU A 65 10.12 -7.14 -5.29
CA GLU A 65 10.64 -5.76 -5.33
C GLU A 65 11.25 -5.34 -3.99
N THR A 66 10.64 -5.73 -2.87
CA THR A 66 11.21 -5.44 -1.55
C THR A 66 12.59 -6.06 -1.40
N ILE A 67 12.74 -7.35 -1.70
CA ILE A 67 14.04 -8.04 -1.62
C ILE A 67 15.05 -7.38 -2.57
N SER A 68 14.65 -7.10 -3.80
CA SER A 68 15.54 -6.50 -4.80
C SER A 68 16.02 -5.11 -4.42
N HIS A 69 15.13 -4.23 -3.95
CA HIS A 69 15.50 -2.87 -3.52
C HIS A 69 16.38 -2.90 -2.26
N LEU A 70 16.12 -3.84 -1.34
CA LEU A 70 16.96 -4.02 -0.16
C LEU A 70 18.36 -4.47 -0.52
N ARG A 71 18.51 -5.41 -1.47
CA ARG A 71 19.82 -5.83 -1.98
C ARG A 71 20.57 -4.70 -2.67
N GLU A 72 19.86 -3.82 -3.38
CA GLU A 72 20.48 -2.68 -4.08
C GLU A 72 20.91 -1.56 -3.12
N ASN A 73 20.03 -1.13 -2.21
CA ASN A 73 20.26 0.09 -1.43
C ASN A 73 19.72 0.06 0.02
N GLY A 74 19.04 -1.02 0.41
CA GLY A 74 18.57 -1.24 1.77
C GLY A 74 17.39 -0.39 2.22
N ARG A 75 16.91 0.60 1.46
CA ARG A 75 15.91 1.55 1.97
C ARG A 75 14.52 0.94 2.10
N ILE A 76 13.94 1.08 3.28
CA ILE A 76 12.62 0.54 3.61
C ILE A 76 11.86 1.42 4.59
N THR A 77 10.55 1.49 4.39
CA THR A 77 9.60 2.08 5.33
C THR A 77 8.48 1.10 5.63
N ILE A 78 8.23 0.86 6.92
CA ILE A 78 7.10 0.04 7.39
C ILE A 78 6.05 0.97 8.00
N LEU A 79 4.80 0.86 7.55
CA LEU A 79 3.68 1.66 8.03
C LEU A 79 2.65 0.80 8.76
N PHE A 80 2.17 1.34 9.88
CA PHE A 80 1.01 0.86 10.64
C PHE A 80 -0.02 1.99 10.76
N ASN A 81 -1.31 1.65 10.76
CA ASN A 81 -2.38 2.62 11.06
C ASN A 81 -3.52 2.01 11.89
N ALA A 82 -4.17 2.83 12.71
CA ALA A 82 -5.27 2.40 13.56
C ALA A 82 -6.61 2.36 12.80
N PHE A 83 -7.14 1.16 12.57
CA PHE A 83 -8.50 0.96 12.08
C PHE A 83 -9.57 0.98 13.17
N VAL A 84 -9.20 0.76 14.43
CA VAL A 84 -10.09 0.83 15.59
C VAL A 84 -9.53 1.79 16.63
N GLY A 85 -10.41 2.33 17.47
CA GLY A 85 -10.02 3.22 18.56
C GLY A 85 -9.42 4.56 18.11
N PRO A 86 -8.60 5.21 18.95
CA PRO A 86 -7.98 6.49 18.63
C PRO A 86 -7.15 6.43 17.34
N PRO A 87 -7.20 7.47 16.50
CA PRO A 87 -6.48 7.47 15.24
C PRO A 87 -4.98 7.54 15.51
N ARG A 88 -4.19 6.81 14.72
CA ARG A 88 -2.74 6.77 14.83
C ARG A 88 -2.14 6.20 13.55
N ILE A 89 -1.00 6.77 13.14
CA ILE A 89 -0.11 6.19 12.14
C ILE A 89 1.29 6.11 12.75
N ALA A 90 2.01 5.02 12.48
CA ALA A 90 3.43 4.90 12.74
C ALA A 90 4.16 4.51 11.46
N ARG A 91 5.32 5.11 11.22
CA ARG A 91 6.25 4.76 10.15
C ARG A 91 7.60 4.41 10.78
N LEU A 92 8.11 3.24 10.47
CA LEU A 92 9.46 2.81 10.82
C LEU A 92 10.31 2.97 9.55
N PHE A 93 11.18 3.96 9.55
CA PHE A 93 12.15 4.19 8.49
C PHE A 93 13.45 3.49 8.85
N GLY A 94 14.10 2.85 7.89
CA GLY A 94 15.39 2.22 8.17
C GLY A 94 16.04 1.52 6.99
N LYS A 95 16.98 0.64 7.34
CA LYS A 95 17.74 -0.19 6.42
C LYS A 95 17.41 -1.66 6.61
N GLY A 96 16.98 -2.31 5.53
CA GLY A 96 16.63 -3.71 5.52
C GLY A 96 17.71 -4.61 4.94
N SER A 97 17.81 -5.83 5.47
CA SER A 97 18.58 -6.94 4.91
C SER A 97 17.69 -8.16 4.70
N VAL A 98 18.13 -9.07 3.83
CA VAL A 98 17.34 -10.25 3.43
C VAL A 98 18.06 -11.52 3.85
N TYR A 99 17.41 -12.34 4.67
CA TYR A 99 17.84 -13.70 4.97
C TYR A 99 16.92 -14.67 4.25
N GLU A 100 17.42 -15.36 3.24
CA GLU A 100 16.60 -16.24 2.40
C GLU A 100 16.31 -17.57 3.07
N PHE A 101 15.18 -18.18 2.69
CA PHE A 101 14.79 -19.48 3.20
C PHE A 101 15.91 -20.51 3.06
N GLY A 102 16.35 -21.06 4.19
CA GLY A 102 17.39 -22.09 4.28
C GLY A 102 18.78 -21.58 4.65
N THR A 103 19.03 -20.26 4.68
CA THR A 103 20.29 -19.74 5.24
C THR A 103 20.35 -19.91 6.76
N THR A 104 21.56 -19.81 7.34
CA THR A 104 21.75 -19.93 8.78
C THR A 104 20.95 -18.87 9.54
N GLU A 105 21.06 -17.61 9.12
CA GLU A 105 20.40 -16.45 9.74
C GLU A 105 18.87 -16.54 9.67
N TYR A 106 18.34 -17.08 8.57
CA TYR A 106 16.92 -17.37 8.45
C TYR A 106 16.49 -18.42 9.49
N ASN A 107 17.22 -19.54 9.60
CA ASN A 107 16.86 -20.64 10.48
C ASN A 107 17.01 -20.30 11.96
N GLU A 108 17.86 -19.32 12.32
CA GLU A 108 17.99 -18.79 13.67
C GLU A 108 16.73 -18.03 14.12
N LEU A 109 16.08 -17.30 13.21
CA LEU A 109 14.87 -16.51 13.50
C LEU A 109 13.57 -17.30 13.28
N LEU A 110 13.54 -18.14 12.23
CA LEU A 110 12.41 -18.95 11.82
C LEU A 110 12.85 -20.42 11.67
N PRO A 111 13.11 -21.12 12.79
CA PRO A 111 13.37 -22.55 12.74
C PRO A 111 12.15 -23.29 12.16
N PRO A 112 12.35 -24.52 11.64
CA PRO A 112 11.31 -25.24 10.92
C PRO A 112 9.97 -25.27 11.66
N ASP A 113 9.95 -25.58 12.96
CA ASP A 113 8.78 -25.75 13.83
C ASP A 113 7.86 -24.53 13.97
N VAL A 114 8.39 -23.32 13.77
CA VAL A 114 7.61 -22.07 13.85
C VAL A 114 7.30 -21.47 12.48
N ARG A 115 8.04 -21.86 11.44
CA ARG A 115 7.92 -21.31 10.09
C ARG A 115 6.53 -21.52 9.50
N ASN A 116 6.00 -20.48 8.85
CA ASN A 116 4.77 -20.60 8.09
C ASN A 116 4.99 -21.19 6.69
N PRO A 117 4.03 -21.98 6.17
CA PRO A 117 4.06 -22.42 4.77
C PRO A 117 4.14 -21.22 3.82
N GLY A 118 4.97 -21.32 2.78
CA GLY A 118 5.19 -20.23 1.82
C GLY A 118 6.19 -19.18 2.29
N SER A 119 6.82 -19.32 3.45
CA SER A 119 7.90 -18.41 3.83
C SER A 119 9.12 -18.56 2.93
N ARG A 120 9.58 -17.44 2.36
CA ARG A 120 10.69 -17.39 1.40
C ARG A 120 11.90 -16.58 1.89
N ALA A 121 11.69 -15.68 2.84
CA ALA A 121 12.77 -14.91 3.46
C ALA A 121 12.33 -14.33 4.81
N VAL A 122 13.30 -13.92 5.61
CA VAL A 122 13.13 -12.96 6.70
C VAL A 122 13.69 -11.62 6.22
N ILE A 123 12.91 -10.56 6.43
CA ILE A 123 13.36 -9.19 6.21
C ILE A 123 13.65 -8.58 7.56
N ILE A 124 14.94 -8.45 7.90
CA ILE A 124 15.42 -7.75 9.09
C ILE A 124 15.55 -6.27 8.76
N VAL A 125 15.14 -5.39 9.67
CA VAL A 125 15.19 -3.93 9.48
C VAL A 125 15.82 -3.28 10.71
N ASP A 126 16.93 -2.59 10.49
CA ASP A 126 17.50 -1.65 11.43
C ASP A 126 16.76 -0.32 11.30
N VAL A 127 15.97 0.03 12.32
CA VAL A 127 15.15 1.24 12.38
C VAL A 127 16.06 2.43 12.72
N GLU A 128 16.08 3.41 11.82
CA GLU A 128 16.88 4.63 11.94
C GLU A 128 16.03 5.82 12.41
N LYS A 129 14.72 5.79 12.12
CA LYS A 129 13.78 6.85 12.49
C LYS A 129 12.36 6.33 12.59
N VAL A 130 11.59 6.86 13.53
CA VAL A 130 10.17 6.56 13.71
C VAL A 130 9.35 7.83 13.59
N GLY A 131 8.43 7.87 12.63
CA GLY A 131 7.45 8.94 12.50
C GLY A 131 6.10 8.51 13.05
N THR A 132 5.54 9.27 14.00
CA THR A 132 4.15 9.10 14.48
C THR A 132 3.29 10.24 13.97
N SER A 133 2.07 9.96 13.51
CA SER A 133 1.12 11.01 13.11
C SER A 133 -0.31 10.67 13.46
N CYS A 134 -1.18 11.69 13.41
CA CYS A 134 -2.51 11.64 14.01
C CYS A 134 -3.44 10.62 13.35
N GLY A 135 -3.33 10.36 12.04
CA GLY A 135 -4.20 9.41 11.34
C GLY A 135 -5.68 9.81 11.26
N TYR A 136 -6.02 11.09 11.39
CA TYR A 136 -7.40 11.58 11.52
C TYR A 136 -8.33 11.28 10.34
N GLY A 137 -7.78 10.97 9.16
CA GLY A 137 -8.56 10.53 8.00
C GLY A 137 -8.75 9.02 7.90
N VAL A 138 -7.94 8.20 8.59
CA VAL A 138 -7.96 6.73 8.43
C VAL A 138 -9.33 6.19 8.86
N PRO A 139 -10.08 5.46 8.03
CA PRO A 139 -11.45 5.08 8.36
C PRO A 139 -11.49 4.03 9.47
N PHE A 140 -12.70 3.84 10.03
CA PHE A 140 -12.95 2.72 10.93
C PHE A 140 -13.20 1.44 10.15
N PHE A 141 -12.41 0.42 10.47
CA PHE A 141 -12.62 -0.95 10.01
C PHE A 141 -12.61 -1.91 11.20
N GLU A 142 -13.50 -2.89 11.18
CA GLU A 142 -13.54 -3.96 12.16
C GLU A 142 -12.88 -5.22 11.60
N PHE A 143 -11.89 -5.77 12.30
CA PHE A 143 -11.24 -7.02 11.90
C PHE A 143 -12.21 -8.20 12.01
N LYS A 144 -12.29 -9.01 10.96
CA LYS A 144 -13.17 -10.20 10.92
C LYS A 144 -12.43 -11.53 10.92
N GLY A 145 -11.15 -11.53 10.55
CA GLY A 145 -10.33 -12.73 10.53
C GLY A 145 -9.30 -12.72 9.40
N HIS A 146 -8.35 -13.65 9.47
CA HIS A 146 -7.42 -13.89 8.36
C HIS A 146 -8.05 -14.76 7.28
N ARG A 147 -7.46 -14.71 6.08
CA ARG A 147 -7.83 -15.59 4.98
C ARG A 147 -6.99 -16.87 5.05
N ASP A 148 -7.65 -18.02 5.16
CA ASP A 148 -6.97 -19.32 5.12
C ASP A 148 -6.41 -19.66 3.73
N THR A 149 -6.89 -18.97 2.68
CA THR A 149 -6.50 -19.19 1.29
C THR A 149 -4.99 -19.17 1.09
N TYR A 150 -4.27 -18.26 1.76
CA TYR A 150 -2.81 -18.20 1.64
C TYR A 150 -2.16 -19.51 2.08
N TYR A 151 -2.39 -19.94 3.32
CA TYR A 151 -1.80 -21.16 3.86
C TYR A 151 -2.24 -22.40 3.10
N ASN A 152 -3.49 -22.46 2.67
CA ASN A 152 -4.00 -23.58 1.87
C ASN A 152 -3.26 -23.71 0.54
N VAL A 153 -3.01 -22.60 -0.16
CA VAL A 153 -2.27 -22.62 -1.43
C VAL A 153 -0.79 -22.90 -1.19
N ALA A 154 -0.14 -22.18 -0.28
CA ALA A 154 1.28 -22.36 0.03
C ALA A 154 1.60 -23.79 0.46
N SER A 155 0.78 -24.40 1.33
CA SER A 155 0.97 -25.79 1.77
C SER A 155 0.86 -26.79 0.64
N ARG A 156 -0.01 -26.57 -0.36
CA ARG A 156 -0.13 -27.45 -1.53
C ARG A 156 1.12 -27.39 -2.41
N PHE A 157 1.72 -26.20 -2.55
CA PHE A 157 2.96 -26.04 -3.32
C PHE A 157 4.15 -26.69 -2.60
N GLU A 158 4.24 -26.53 -1.28
CA GLU A 158 5.27 -27.25 -0.49
C GLU A 158 5.10 -28.77 -0.53
N GLN A 159 3.86 -29.27 -0.53
CA GLN A 159 3.60 -30.70 -0.69
C GLN A 159 4.06 -31.23 -2.05
N ALA A 160 3.97 -30.44 -3.11
CA ALA A 160 4.47 -30.82 -4.43
C ALA A 160 6.00 -30.95 -4.46
N ASP A 161 6.70 -30.00 -3.83
CA ASP A 161 8.16 -30.11 -3.64
C ASP A 161 8.49 -31.36 -2.80
N PHE A 162 7.83 -31.57 -1.67
CA PHE A 162 8.09 -32.72 -0.79
C PHE A 162 7.84 -34.07 -1.48
N ALA A 163 6.72 -34.20 -2.21
CA ALA A 163 6.41 -35.44 -2.93
C ALA A 163 7.46 -35.75 -4.01
N ALA A 164 8.00 -34.73 -4.68
CA ALA A 164 9.06 -34.92 -5.67
C ALA A 164 10.38 -35.34 -5.01
N GLN A 165 10.72 -34.83 -3.82
CA GLN A 165 11.90 -35.26 -3.04
C GLN A 165 11.84 -36.73 -2.63
N GLN A 166 10.67 -37.22 -2.22
CA GLN A 166 10.52 -38.62 -1.78
C GLN A 166 10.72 -39.65 -2.91
N THR A 167 10.66 -39.21 -4.17
CA THR A 167 10.77 -40.10 -5.33
C THR A 167 12.15 -40.08 -5.99
N ASP A 168 13.16 -39.49 -5.35
CA ASP A 168 14.51 -39.20 -5.90
C ASP A 168 14.48 -38.41 -7.23
N LYS A 169 13.34 -37.79 -7.55
CA LYS A 169 13.15 -37.00 -8.78
C LYS A 169 13.64 -35.56 -8.64
N MET A 170 14.06 -35.15 -7.45
CA MET A 170 14.56 -33.79 -7.22
C MET A 170 16.08 -33.77 -7.10
N PRO A 171 16.77 -32.87 -7.83
CA PRO A 171 18.19 -32.68 -7.65
C PRO A 171 18.47 -32.01 -6.29
N GLU A 172 19.61 -32.35 -5.68
CA GLU A 172 20.07 -31.70 -4.44
C GLU A 172 20.20 -30.19 -4.59
N LYS A 173 20.70 -29.74 -5.75
CA LYS A 173 20.71 -28.34 -6.17
C LYS A 173 20.03 -28.20 -7.54
N PRO A 174 19.08 -27.26 -7.70
CA PRO A 174 18.39 -27.08 -8.96
C PRO A 174 19.35 -26.52 -10.01
N VAL A 175 19.47 -27.21 -11.14
CA VAL A 175 20.32 -26.76 -12.26
C VAL A 175 19.57 -25.70 -13.09
N ASN A 176 18.26 -25.86 -13.24
CA ASN A 176 17.37 -24.94 -13.92
C ASN A 176 15.92 -25.11 -13.42
N VAL A 177 15.02 -24.24 -13.88
CA VAL A 177 13.60 -24.26 -13.47
C VAL A 177 12.87 -25.55 -13.90
N ASP A 178 13.21 -26.12 -15.06
CA ASP A 178 12.56 -27.32 -15.59
C ASP A 178 12.86 -28.59 -14.77
N SER A 179 13.93 -28.56 -13.97
CA SER A 179 14.29 -29.64 -13.04
C SER A 179 13.42 -29.69 -11.78
N LEU A 180 12.53 -28.70 -11.58
CA LEU A 180 11.68 -28.58 -10.40
C LEU A 180 10.21 -28.89 -10.72
N PRO A 181 9.43 -29.42 -9.76
CA PRO A 181 8.00 -29.63 -9.98
C PRO A 181 7.31 -28.29 -10.26
N GLN A 182 6.62 -28.18 -11.40
CA GLN A 182 5.96 -26.93 -11.84
C GLN A 182 5.00 -26.33 -10.79
N LYS A 183 4.43 -27.19 -9.93
CA LYS A 183 3.52 -26.81 -8.84
C LYS A 183 4.22 -26.68 -7.48
N GLY A 184 5.55 -26.63 -7.46
CA GLY A 184 6.38 -26.45 -6.27
C GLY A 184 6.70 -24.98 -5.98
N LEU A 185 6.98 -24.66 -4.72
CA LEU A 185 7.43 -23.32 -4.34
C LEU A 185 8.81 -23.02 -4.91
N ARG A 186 9.72 -24.00 -4.93
CA ARG A 186 11.08 -23.81 -5.48
C ARG A 186 11.03 -23.40 -6.95
N HIS A 187 10.19 -24.07 -7.74
CA HIS A 187 9.94 -23.69 -9.13
C HIS A 187 9.42 -22.25 -9.21
N TYR A 188 8.44 -21.90 -8.37
CA TYR A 188 7.85 -20.55 -8.33
C TYR A 188 8.89 -19.47 -7.99
N PHE A 189 9.75 -19.71 -7.00
CA PHE A 189 10.82 -18.80 -6.60
C PHE A 189 11.78 -18.52 -7.75
N LEU A 190 12.22 -19.57 -8.43
CA LEU A 190 13.17 -19.45 -9.54
C LEU A 190 12.55 -18.79 -10.78
N SER A 191 11.27 -19.05 -11.06
CA SER A 191 10.59 -18.51 -12.26
C SER A 191 10.02 -17.10 -12.09
N HIS A 192 9.59 -16.72 -10.88
CA HIS A 192 8.82 -15.49 -10.66
C HIS A 192 9.43 -14.55 -9.63
N ASN A 193 10.38 -15.00 -8.82
CA ASN A 193 10.97 -14.19 -7.75
C ASN A 193 12.50 -14.07 -7.87
N ALA A 194 13.11 -14.53 -8.95
CA ALA A 194 14.54 -14.34 -9.21
C ALA A 194 14.88 -12.89 -9.59
N THR A 195 13.92 -12.12 -10.10
CA THR A 195 14.14 -10.76 -10.61
C THR A 195 12.90 -9.88 -10.38
N SER A 196 13.09 -8.60 -10.04
CA SER A 196 12.01 -7.62 -9.93
C SER A 196 11.49 -7.17 -11.31
N ILE A 197 10.41 -6.38 -11.31
CA ILE A 197 9.90 -5.74 -12.54
C ILE A 197 10.89 -4.78 -13.22
N ASP A 198 11.90 -4.31 -12.47
CA ASP A 198 12.95 -3.41 -12.94
C ASP A 198 14.24 -4.16 -13.32
N GLY A 199 14.21 -5.49 -13.34
CA GLY A 199 15.40 -6.29 -13.69
C GLY A 199 16.40 -6.46 -12.54
N LEU A 200 16.07 -6.05 -11.32
CA LEU A 200 16.97 -6.16 -10.17
C LEU A 200 16.94 -7.57 -9.56
N THR A 201 18.07 -8.05 -9.06
CA THR A 201 18.21 -9.38 -8.44
C THR A 201 17.24 -9.58 -7.27
N GLY A 202 16.46 -10.66 -7.30
CA GLY A 202 15.52 -11.06 -6.26
C GLY A 202 16.09 -12.15 -5.34
N LEU A 203 15.37 -13.28 -5.24
CA LEU A 203 15.80 -14.48 -4.54
C LEU A 203 16.94 -15.17 -5.29
N THR A 204 17.98 -15.57 -4.56
CA THR A 204 19.16 -16.22 -5.12
C THR A 204 19.37 -17.65 -4.62
N THR A 205 18.88 -18.00 -3.43
CA THR A 205 19.18 -19.29 -2.78
C THR A 205 17.97 -19.98 -2.18
N ALA A 206 16.85 -19.27 -1.94
CA ALA A 206 15.64 -19.85 -1.36
C ALA A 206 15.09 -21.06 -2.14
N HIS A 207 15.27 -21.05 -3.46
CA HIS A 207 14.85 -22.14 -4.36
C HIS A 207 15.81 -23.35 -4.34
N GLU A 208 17.00 -23.23 -3.76
CA GLU A 208 17.95 -24.34 -3.62
C GLU A 208 17.64 -25.20 -2.40
N THR A 209 16.93 -24.65 -1.40
CA THR A 209 16.71 -25.29 -0.11
C THR A 209 15.89 -26.58 -0.25
N PRO A 210 16.46 -27.75 0.09
CA PRO A 210 15.76 -29.03 0.01
C PRO A 210 14.86 -29.28 1.22
N ARG A 211 14.81 -28.39 2.21
CA ARG A 211 14.00 -28.60 3.42
C ARG A 211 12.54 -28.23 3.14
N ALA A 212 11.71 -29.19 2.73
CA ALA A 212 10.27 -29.02 2.91
C ALA A 212 9.94 -29.19 4.40
N CYS A 213 9.28 -28.22 5.00
CA CYS A 213 8.92 -28.31 6.42
C CYS A 213 7.68 -29.19 6.60
N ASN A 214 7.78 -30.22 7.44
CA ASN A 214 6.77 -31.27 7.59
C ASN A 214 5.55 -30.89 8.47
N ILE A 215 5.27 -29.59 8.66
CA ILE A 215 4.32 -29.12 9.71
C ILE A 215 2.86 -29.07 9.26
N ALA A 216 2.60 -29.19 7.96
CA ALA A 216 1.22 -29.14 7.43
C ALA A 216 0.31 -30.27 7.96
N ILE A 217 0.87 -31.32 8.59
CA ILE A 217 0.09 -32.45 9.10
C ILE A 217 -0.41 -32.20 10.54
N THR A 218 0.30 -31.43 11.38
CA THR A 218 -0.08 -31.29 12.80
C THR A 218 -1.12 -30.20 13.07
N LYS A 219 -1.04 -29.01 12.46
CA LYS A 219 -2.02 -27.92 12.70
C LYS A 219 -3.41 -28.18 12.09
N ARG A 220 -3.52 -29.07 11.10
CA ARG A 220 -4.82 -29.52 10.57
C ARG A 220 -5.64 -30.31 11.61
N SER A 221 -4.98 -30.95 12.57
CA SER A 221 -5.66 -31.81 13.55
C SER A 221 -6.48 -31.04 14.60
N GLU A 222 -6.16 -29.76 14.84
CA GLU A 222 -6.91 -28.91 15.78
C GLU A 222 -8.04 -28.12 15.11
N ILE A 223 -7.84 -27.64 13.86
CA ILE A 223 -8.85 -26.84 13.15
C ILE A 223 -9.84 -27.73 12.36
N GLY A 224 -9.40 -28.89 11.86
CA GLY A 224 -10.21 -29.82 11.07
C GLY A 224 -11.24 -30.64 11.84
N ARG A 225 -11.17 -30.66 13.18
CA ARG A 225 -12.16 -31.36 14.04
C ARG A 225 -13.49 -30.60 14.17
N LEU A 226 -13.55 -29.32 13.81
CA LEU A 226 -14.78 -28.51 13.87
C LEU A 226 -15.60 -28.54 12.58
N SER A 227 -15.00 -28.80 11.42
CA SER A 227 -15.69 -28.74 10.12
C SER A 227 -16.16 -30.10 9.59
N THR A 228 -15.60 -31.21 10.09
CA THR A 228 -15.97 -32.58 9.65
C THR A 228 -17.29 -33.07 10.22
N GLY A 229 -17.87 -32.39 11.22
CA GLY A 229 -19.17 -32.73 11.79
C GLY A 229 -20.40 -32.24 11.00
N ILE A 230 -20.22 -31.39 9.98
CA ILE A 230 -21.34 -30.76 9.24
C ILE A 230 -21.57 -31.41 7.87
N VAL A 231 -20.52 -31.98 7.25
CA VAL A 231 -20.59 -32.46 5.85
C VAL A 231 -21.34 -33.79 5.72
N THR A 232 -21.54 -34.55 6.80
CA THR A 232 -22.26 -35.84 6.73
C THR A 232 -23.78 -35.72 6.73
N ARG A 233 -24.37 -34.51 6.75
CA ARG A 233 -25.83 -34.33 6.84
C ARG A 233 -26.53 -33.65 5.67
N ILE A 234 -25.82 -33.22 4.63
CA ILE A 234 -26.46 -32.58 3.47
C ILE A 234 -25.91 -33.22 2.20
N GLY A 235 -26.70 -34.12 1.61
CA GLY A 235 -26.39 -34.80 0.36
C GLY A 235 -26.35 -33.81 -0.80
N ILE A 236 -25.17 -33.27 -1.07
CA ILE A 236 -24.92 -32.41 -2.24
C ILE A 236 -24.27 -33.26 -3.32
N ASP A 237 -24.88 -33.19 -4.51
CA ASP A 237 -24.52 -33.93 -5.72
C ASP A 237 -23.08 -33.63 -6.19
N SER A 238 -22.38 -34.70 -6.56
CA SER A 238 -21.01 -34.73 -7.10
C SER A 238 -20.82 -33.93 -8.40
N SER A 239 -21.90 -33.55 -9.09
CA SER A 239 -21.88 -32.76 -10.33
C SER A 239 -21.46 -31.30 -10.14
N VAL A 240 -21.50 -30.76 -8.92
CA VAL A 240 -21.05 -29.38 -8.58
C VAL A 240 -19.50 -29.26 -8.53
N PHE A 241 -18.78 -30.38 -8.51
CA PHE A 241 -17.31 -30.38 -8.44
C PHE A 241 -16.60 -30.13 -9.77
N LYS A 242 -17.29 -30.23 -10.92
CA LYS A 242 -16.67 -30.00 -12.24
C LYS A 242 -16.33 -28.54 -12.54
N SER A 243 -16.83 -27.59 -11.76
CA SER A 243 -16.47 -26.16 -11.86
C SER A 243 -15.24 -25.76 -11.02
N ILE A 244 -14.58 -26.70 -10.31
CA ILE A 244 -13.43 -26.41 -9.43
C ILE A 244 -12.07 -26.67 -10.13
N GLU A 245 -12.05 -27.20 -11.36
CA GLU A 245 -10.80 -27.48 -12.10
C GLU A 245 -10.04 -26.23 -12.61
N LEU A 246 -10.62 -25.03 -12.50
CA LEU A 246 -9.96 -23.75 -12.81
C LEU A 246 -9.08 -23.18 -11.67
N LEU A 247 -9.02 -23.87 -10.52
CA LEU A 247 -8.19 -23.48 -9.36
C LEU A 247 -6.87 -24.30 -9.26
N THR A 248 -6.42 -24.89 -10.37
CA THR A 248 -5.31 -25.85 -10.43
C THR A 248 -3.92 -25.24 -10.65
N TYR A 249 -3.85 -23.91 -10.79
CA TYR A 249 -2.65 -23.07 -10.85
C TYR A 249 -2.67 -22.14 -9.61
N PHE A 250 -1.55 -21.60 -9.13
CA PHE A 250 -1.60 -20.49 -8.15
C PHE A 250 -2.44 -19.39 -8.83
N PRO A 251 -3.71 -19.14 -8.47
CA PRO A 251 -4.56 -18.33 -9.31
C PRO A 251 -4.08 -16.88 -9.21
N ALA A 252 -3.81 -16.33 -10.40
CA ALA A 252 -3.18 -15.04 -10.69
C ALA A 252 -1.71 -14.90 -10.24
N MET A 253 -0.79 -15.29 -11.14
CA MET A 253 0.45 -14.53 -11.34
C MET A 253 0.17 -13.03 -11.28
N GLY A 254 1.14 -12.24 -10.83
CA GLY A 254 1.05 -10.80 -10.98
C GLY A 254 0.80 -10.48 -12.46
N GLN A 255 -0.33 -9.83 -12.78
CA GLN A 255 -0.60 -9.41 -14.15
C GLN A 255 -0.26 -7.94 -14.29
N PHE A 256 0.45 -7.61 -15.37
CA PHE A 256 0.78 -6.25 -15.72
C PHE A 256 -0.03 -5.81 -16.94
N PHE A 257 -0.46 -4.56 -16.92
CA PHE A 257 -1.15 -3.89 -18.01
C PHE A 257 -0.51 -2.52 -18.21
N GLU A 258 -0.51 -2.01 -19.44
CA GLU A 258 -0.01 -0.65 -19.72
C GLU A 258 -1.00 0.42 -19.22
N GLU A 259 -2.29 0.09 -19.15
CA GLU A 259 -3.36 0.98 -18.71
C GLU A 259 -4.34 0.28 -17.74
N ILE A 260 -5.16 1.05 -17.03
CA ILE A 260 -6.19 0.57 -16.10
C ILE A 260 -7.25 -0.21 -16.89
N PRO A 261 -7.34 -1.54 -16.70
CA PRO A 261 -8.35 -2.33 -17.40
C PRO A 261 -9.76 -1.93 -16.96
N PRO A 262 -10.76 -1.91 -17.87
CA PRO A 262 -12.13 -1.51 -17.54
C PRO A 262 -12.75 -2.28 -16.37
N PHE A 263 -12.40 -3.56 -16.20
CA PHE A 263 -12.90 -4.39 -15.11
C PHE A 263 -12.39 -3.96 -13.70
N LEU A 264 -11.31 -3.17 -13.63
CA LEU A 264 -10.78 -2.65 -12.37
C LEU A 264 -11.47 -1.35 -11.93
N ILE A 265 -11.96 -0.53 -12.86
CA ILE A 265 -12.48 0.82 -12.57
C ILE A 265 -13.53 0.78 -11.46
N SER A 266 -14.60 0.00 -11.66
CA SER A 266 -15.68 -0.12 -10.66
C SER A 266 -15.25 -0.73 -9.32
N TRP A 267 -14.13 -1.47 -9.30
CA TRP A 267 -13.56 -2.00 -8.08
C TRP A 267 -12.72 -0.95 -7.36
N LEU A 268 -11.91 -0.17 -8.08
CA LEU A 268 -11.10 0.92 -7.54
C LEU A 268 -11.97 1.99 -6.87
N GLU A 269 -13.06 2.41 -7.52
CA GLU A 269 -13.99 3.44 -7.02
C GLU A 269 -14.71 3.03 -5.72
N LYS A 270 -14.82 1.72 -5.44
CA LYS A 270 -15.46 1.20 -4.22
C LYS A 270 -14.51 1.17 -3.02
N GLN A 271 -13.21 1.33 -3.23
CA GLN A 271 -12.25 1.27 -2.14
C GLN A 271 -12.38 2.51 -1.25
N GLN A 272 -12.39 2.30 0.07
CA GLN A 272 -12.59 3.36 1.05
C GLN A 272 -11.30 4.15 1.34
N MET A 273 -10.17 3.60 0.94
CA MET A 273 -8.83 4.17 1.10
C MET A 273 -7.84 3.52 0.13
N PHE A 274 -6.69 4.16 -0.02
CA PHE A 274 -5.55 3.66 -0.79
C PHE A 274 -4.24 4.13 -0.14
N TRP A 275 -3.11 3.62 -0.61
CA TRP A 275 -1.78 4.03 -0.15
C TRP A 275 -0.98 4.59 -1.30
N THR A 276 -0.23 5.66 -1.03
CA THR A 276 0.74 6.22 -1.97
C THR A 276 2.14 5.92 -1.46
N ALA A 277 3.03 5.48 -2.34
CA ALA A 277 4.46 5.48 -2.10
C ALA A 277 5.19 6.34 -3.12
N THR A 278 6.13 7.13 -2.63
CA THR A 278 7.04 7.98 -3.41
C THR A 278 8.41 7.91 -2.76
N ALA A 279 9.48 8.21 -3.49
CA ALA A 279 10.82 8.25 -2.91
C ALA A 279 11.64 9.35 -3.57
N PRO A 280 12.56 9.99 -2.83
CA PRO A 280 13.48 10.93 -3.43
C PRO A 280 14.49 10.20 -4.33
N LEU A 281 15.07 10.91 -5.30
CA LEU A 281 16.10 10.37 -6.19
C LEU A 281 17.37 9.97 -5.41
N SER A 282 17.72 10.75 -4.39
CA SER A 282 18.85 10.43 -3.51
C SER A 282 18.65 9.07 -2.82
N GLY A 283 19.61 8.15 -2.99
CA GLY A 283 19.67 6.85 -2.32
C GLY A 283 19.79 6.90 -0.79
N MET A 284 20.02 8.09 -0.24
CA MET A 284 20.08 8.33 1.21
C MET A 284 18.76 8.85 1.79
N GLY A 285 17.84 9.34 0.96
CA GLY A 285 16.55 9.84 1.41
C GLY A 285 15.56 8.71 1.70
N HIS A 286 14.48 9.03 2.41
CA HIS A 286 13.53 8.04 2.93
C HIS A 286 12.41 7.75 1.94
N VAL A 287 12.05 6.47 1.79
CA VAL A 287 10.88 6.09 0.99
C VAL A 287 9.62 6.50 1.76
N ASN A 288 8.79 7.35 1.17
CA ASN A 288 7.51 7.74 1.75
C ASN A 288 6.45 6.67 1.49
N LEU A 289 5.61 6.45 2.50
CA LEU A 289 4.46 5.57 2.44
C LEU A 289 3.33 6.22 3.24
N SER A 290 2.18 6.47 2.62
CA SER A 290 1.12 7.24 3.25
C SER A 290 -0.27 6.74 2.85
N PRO A 291 -1.19 6.51 3.82
CA PRO A 291 -2.58 6.19 3.50
C PRO A 291 -3.35 7.47 3.11
N LYS A 292 -4.25 7.34 2.14
CA LYS A 292 -5.18 8.38 1.65
C LYS A 292 -6.60 7.85 1.81
N CYS A 293 -7.43 8.57 2.54
CA CYS A 293 -8.51 7.95 3.31
C CYS A 293 -9.85 8.71 3.30
N THR A 294 -9.85 9.93 2.76
CA THR A 294 -11.04 10.76 2.80
C THR A 294 -11.96 10.36 1.67
N ARG A 295 -13.25 10.29 1.98
CA ARG A 295 -14.29 9.82 1.07
C ARG A 295 -14.33 10.65 -0.21
N GLY A 296 -14.40 9.96 -1.36
CA GLY A 296 -14.68 10.58 -2.65
C GLY A 296 -13.54 11.45 -3.20
N MET A 297 -12.31 11.25 -2.74
CA MET A 297 -11.14 12.04 -3.16
C MET A 297 -10.28 11.37 -4.23
N PHE A 298 -10.58 10.15 -4.67
CA PHE A 298 -9.87 9.49 -5.76
C PHE A 298 -10.75 9.46 -7.00
N HIS A 299 -10.19 9.87 -8.13
CA HIS A 299 -10.92 10.05 -9.37
C HIS A 299 -10.15 9.42 -10.53
N ILE A 300 -10.87 8.71 -11.39
CA ILE A 300 -10.33 8.14 -12.63
C ILE A 300 -10.79 9.05 -13.77
N VAL A 301 -9.84 9.63 -14.52
CA VAL A 301 -10.13 10.48 -15.68
C VAL A 301 -10.32 9.61 -16.92
N ASN A 302 -9.40 8.67 -17.14
CA ASN A 302 -9.42 7.67 -18.19
C ASN A 302 -8.52 6.48 -17.80
N SER A 303 -8.28 5.53 -18.71
CA SER A 303 -7.48 4.33 -18.44
C SER A 303 -6.01 4.62 -18.07
N GLN A 304 -5.47 5.79 -18.38
CA GLN A 304 -4.07 6.16 -18.12
C GLN A 304 -3.90 7.39 -17.23
N ARG A 305 -4.99 7.96 -16.70
CA ARG A 305 -4.91 9.15 -15.84
C ARG A 305 -5.89 9.07 -14.68
N VAL A 306 -5.35 9.29 -13.49
CA VAL A 306 -6.13 9.41 -12.25
C VAL A 306 -5.69 10.67 -11.52
N TRP A 307 -6.50 11.15 -10.58
CA TRP A 307 -6.07 12.18 -9.66
C TRP A 307 -6.66 11.94 -8.27
N TYR A 308 -6.04 12.53 -7.26
CA TYR A 308 -6.65 12.60 -5.94
C TYR A 308 -6.43 13.94 -5.26
N GLU A 309 -7.38 14.31 -4.40
CA GLU A 309 -7.31 15.49 -3.55
C GLU A 309 -6.38 15.21 -2.36
N ASP A 310 -5.25 15.91 -2.28
CA ASP A 310 -4.30 15.81 -1.17
C ASP A 310 -4.71 16.73 -0.03
N MET A 311 -5.05 16.10 1.10
CA MET A 311 -5.45 16.80 2.31
C MET A 311 -4.26 17.14 3.20
N SER A 312 -4.42 18.24 3.92
CA SER A 312 -3.46 18.73 4.91
C SER A 312 -3.13 17.67 5.94
N GLY A 313 -1.84 17.33 6.02
CA GLY A 313 -1.32 16.36 6.97
C GLY A 313 0.01 16.81 7.56
N SER A 314 0.53 16.01 8.47
CA SER A 314 1.79 16.31 9.15
C SER A 314 3.04 16.25 8.27
N GLY A 315 2.93 15.71 7.06
CA GLY A 315 4.03 15.57 6.10
C GLY A 315 3.65 16.10 4.73
N VAL A 316 4.66 16.25 3.87
CA VAL A 316 4.55 16.79 2.50
C VAL A 316 5.37 15.97 1.49
N GLU A 317 5.79 14.76 1.89
CA GLU A 317 6.78 13.95 1.18
C GLU A 317 6.32 13.59 -0.24
N THR A 318 5.04 13.26 -0.43
CA THR A 318 4.50 13.01 -1.76
C THR A 318 4.68 14.22 -2.67
N ILE A 319 4.25 15.41 -2.23
CA ILE A 319 4.40 16.65 -3.00
C ILE A 319 5.87 16.94 -3.27
N SER A 320 6.74 16.81 -2.27
CA SER A 320 8.17 17.06 -2.41
C SER A 320 8.85 16.13 -3.42
N HIS A 321 8.56 14.84 -3.38
CA HIS A 321 9.16 13.88 -4.32
C HIS A 321 8.63 14.07 -5.75
N LEU A 322 7.35 14.46 -5.89
CA LEU A 322 6.77 14.73 -7.20
C LEU A 322 7.31 16.03 -7.83
N LYS A 323 7.59 17.05 -7.01
CA LYS A 323 8.21 18.31 -7.45
C LYS A 323 9.73 18.24 -7.60
N GLU A 324 10.37 17.17 -7.12
CA GLU A 324 11.82 16.99 -7.27
C GLU A 324 12.17 16.89 -8.77
N PRO A 325 13.06 17.77 -9.28
CA PRO A 325 13.40 17.78 -10.70
C PRO A 325 13.89 16.41 -11.20
N GLY A 326 13.28 15.89 -12.25
CA GLY A 326 13.62 14.59 -12.84
C GLY A 326 13.09 13.37 -12.08
N ASN A 327 12.16 13.55 -11.13
CA ASN A 327 11.54 12.44 -10.38
C ASN A 327 10.08 12.20 -10.80
N GLY A 328 9.10 12.63 -9.99
CA GLY A 328 7.68 12.40 -10.28
C GLY A 328 7.19 10.98 -9.97
N ARG A 329 8.04 10.06 -9.50
CA ARG A 329 7.63 8.66 -9.32
C ARG A 329 6.62 8.47 -8.19
N ILE A 330 5.52 7.80 -8.50
CA ILE A 330 4.50 7.43 -7.52
C ILE A 330 3.87 6.08 -7.83
N THR A 331 3.60 5.34 -6.76
CA THR A 331 2.76 4.14 -6.83
C THR A 331 1.56 4.29 -5.93
N ILE A 332 0.37 4.05 -6.47
CA ILE A 332 -0.90 3.99 -5.74
C ILE A 332 -1.29 2.53 -5.55
N LEU A 333 -1.48 2.10 -4.31
CA LEU A 333 -1.88 0.75 -3.94
C LEU A 333 -3.32 0.72 -3.44
N PHE A 334 -4.08 -0.23 -3.97
CA PHE A 334 -5.38 -0.65 -3.49
C PHE A 334 -5.36 -2.13 -3.12
N HIS A 335 -6.15 -2.53 -2.13
CA HIS A 335 -6.38 -3.94 -1.84
C HIS A 335 -7.75 -4.20 -1.21
N ALA A 336 -8.27 -5.40 -1.42
CA ALA A 336 -9.60 -5.80 -0.96
C ALA A 336 -9.59 -6.23 0.52
N PHE A 337 -10.25 -5.45 1.36
CA PHE A 337 -10.61 -5.85 2.73
C PHE A 337 -11.85 -6.74 2.79
N GLU A 338 -12.75 -6.60 1.83
CA GLU A 338 -14.01 -7.34 1.74
C GLU A 338 -14.05 -8.16 0.44
N GLY A 339 -14.86 -9.22 0.44
CA GLY A 339 -15.06 -10.05 -0.76
C GLY A 339 -13.79 -10.78 -1.23
N PRO A 340 -13.70 -11.13 -2.53
CA PRO A 340 -12.55 -11.83 -3.08
C PRO A 340 -11.24 -11.05 -2.90
N PRO A 341 -10.13 -11.72 -2.57
CA PRO A 341 -8.86 -11.04 -2.34
C PRO A 341 -8.31 -10.49 -3.66
N ARG A 342 -7.77 -9.26 -3.60
CA ARG A 342 -7.19 -8.56 -4.74
C ARG A 342 -6.27 -7.46 -4.26
N ILE A 343 -5.17 -7.25 -4.97
CA ILE A 343 -4.30 -6.09 -4.86
C ILE A 343 -4.17 -5.45 -6.25
N CYS A 344 -4.18 -4.13 -6.34
CA CYS A 344 -3.89 -3.35 -7.54
C CYS A 344 -2.85 -2.28 -7.22
N ARG A 345 -1.86 -2.11 -8.08
CA ARG A 345 -0.88 -1.03 -8.06
C ARG A 345 -0.98 -0.23 -9.34
N LEU A 346 -1.13 1.08 -9.23
CA LEU A 346 -1.00 2.01 -10.34
C LEU A 346 0.38 2.65 -10.22
N PHE A 347 1.26 2.39 -11.18
CA PHE A 347 2.55 3.03 -11.28
C PHE A 347 2.43 4.19 -12.26
N GLY A 348 2.93 5.35 -11.87
CA GLY A 348 2.77 6.55 -12.67
C GLY A 348 3.77 7.64 -12.35
N ILE A 349 3.68 8.69 -13.16
CA ILE A 349 4.36 9.96 -12.95
C ILE A 349 3.35 10.97 -12.43
N GLY A 350 3.63 11.54 -11.26
CA GLY A 350 2.76 12.47 -10.56
C GLY A 350 3.09 13.93 -10.84
N SER A 351 2.05 14.74 -11.01
CA SER A 351 2.10 16.20 -11.05
C SER A 351 1.34 16.77 -9.85
N VAL A 352 1.78 17.93 -9.34
CA VAL A 352 1.18 18.62 -8.19
C VAL A 352 0.60 19.95 -8.65
N TYR A 353 -0.68 20.17 -8.37
CA TYR A 353 -1.33 21.47 -8.51
C TYR A 353 -1.77 21.95 -7.14
N GLU A 354 -1.14 23.02 -6.66
CA GLU A 354 -1.34 23.51 -5.29
C GLU A 354 -2.58 24.40 -5.19
N TYR A 355 -3.24 24.39 -4.04
CA TYR A 355 -4.37 25.28 -3.77
C TYR A 355 -3.98 26.75 -4.00
N GLY A 356 -4.83 27.52 -4.67
CA GLY A 356 -4.53 28.90 -5.08
C GLY A 356 -4.14 29.03 -6.56
N THR A 357 -3.72 27.94 -7.18
CA THR A 357 -3.32 27.94 -8.60
C THR A 357 -4.51 27.68 -9.54
N PRO A 358 -4.53 28.27 -10.76
CA PRO A 358 -5.57 27.97 -11.75
C PRO A 358 -5.69 26.48 -12.09
N GLN A 359 -4.57 25.74 -12.10
CA GLN A 359 -4.55 24.31 -12.39
C GLN A 359 -5.23 23.48 -11.30
N TYR A 360 -5.23 23.94 -10.05
CA TYR A 360 -5.99 23.30 -8.99
C TYR A 360 -7.51 23.49 -9.22
N ASP A 361 -7.91 24.70 -9.61
CA ASP A 361 -9.32 25.05 -9.84
C ASP A 361 -9.95 24.32 -11.04
N GLU A 362 -9.12 23.84 -11.99
CA GLU A 362 -9.56 22.96 -13.09
C GLU A 362 -10.13 21.62 -12.61
N TYR A 363 -9.66 21.12 -11.45
CA TYR A 363 -10.11 19.85 -10.87
C TYR A 363 -11.08 20.06 -9.72
N ILE A 364 -10.85 21.08 -8.90
CA ILE A 364 -11.66 21.37 -7.70
C ILE A 364 -12.04 22.84 -7.75
N SER A 365 -13.26 23.14 -8.20
CA SER A 365 -13.75 24.50 -8.20
C SER A 365 -13.81 25.08 -6.77
N PRO A 366 -13.68 26.41 -6.59
CA PRO A 366 -13.66 27.03 -5.27
C PRO A 366 -14.81 26.59 -4.34
N GLY A 367 -16.04 26.50 -4.85
CA GLY A 367 -17.20 26.06 -4.07
C GLY A 367 -17.26 24.55 -3.77
N ALA A 368 -16.43 23.74 -4.44
CA ALA A 368 -16.31 22.30 -4.22
C ALA A 368 -15.14 21.93 -3.29
N ARG A 369 -14.23 22.86 -2.97
CA ARG A 369 -13.12 22.63 -2.05
C ARG A 369 -13.63 22.23 -0.68
N VAL A 370 -12.99 21.23 -0.06
CA VAL A 370 -13.22 20.89 1.34
C VAL A 370 -12.13 21.44 2.25
N PRO A 371 -12.42 21.66 3.55
CA PRO A 371 -11.44 22.20 4.48
C PRO A 371 -10.20 21.33 4.57
N GLY A 372 -9.04 21.96 4.46
CA GLY A 372 -7.74 21.29 4.51
C GLY A 372 -7.25 20.78 3.17
N SER A 373 -8.00 20.93 2.07
CA SER A 373 -7.50 20.60 0.75
C SER A 373 -6.35 21.52 0.37
N ARG A 374 -5.19 20.95 0.01
CA ARG A 374 -3.96 21.72 -0.22
C ARG A 374 -3.35 21.52 -1.59
N ALA A 375 -3.65 20.41 -2.27
CA ALA A 375 -3.21 20.17 -3.63
C ALA A 375 -4.08 19.12 -4.31
N VAL A 376 -4.07 19.14 -5.64
CA VAL A 376 -4.50 18.04 -6.50
C VAL A 376 -3.25 17.31 -6.97
N ILE A 377 -3.25 15.99 -6.81
CA ILE A 377 -2.17 15.13 -7.31
C ILE A 377 -2.70 14.38 -8.51
N VAL A 378 -2.22 14.72 -9.69
CA VAL A 378 -2.54 14.03 -10.94
C VAL A 378 -1.48 12.99 -11.21
N VAL A 379 -1.88 11.79 -11.60
CA VAL A 379 -0.97 10.68 -11.90
C VAL A 379 -1.24 10.16 -13.30
N ASP A 380 -0.23 10.30 -14.16
CA ASP A 380 -0.16 9.65 -15.46
C ASP A 380 0.31 8.22 -15.26
N VAL A 381 -0.64 7.28 -15.32
CA VAL A 381 -0.44 5.85 -15.11
C VAL A 381 0.18 5.25 -16.37
N HIS A 382 1.36 4.66 -16.22
CA HIS A 382 2.07 3.98 -17.32
C HIS A 382 2.21 2.48 -17.09
N LYS A 383 1.79 1.96 -15.92
CA LYS A 383 1.74 0.52 -15.66
C LYS A 383 0.76 0.21 -14.53
N VAL A 384 0.04 -0.89 -14.66
CA VAL A 384 -0.89 -1.41 -13.66
C VAL A 384 -0.51 -2.83 -13.30
N GLY A 385 -0.26 -3.10 -12.03
CA GLY A 385 0.04 -4.43 -11.51
C GLY A 385 -1.12 -4.98 -10.66
N THR A 386 -1.64 -6.16 -10.98
CA THR A 386 -2.65 -6.84 -10.15
C THR A 386 -2.10 -8.12 -9.54
N SER A 387 -2.50 -8.46 -8.32
CA SER A 387 -2.10 -9.71 -7.65
C SER A 387 -3.18 -10.22 -6.68
N CYS A 388 -3.02 -11.47 -6.23
CA CYS A 388 -4.08 -12.24 -5.56
C CYS A 388 -4.45 -11.78 -4.14
N GLY A 389 -3.54 -11.17 -3.37
CA GLY A 389 -3.86 -10.62 -2.04
C GLY A 389 -4.30 -11.64 -0.97
N TYR A 390 -3.90 -12.91 -1.08
CA TYR A 390 -4.36 -13.98 -0.18
C TYR A 390 -3.98 -13.81 1.29
N ALA A 391 -2.91 -13.06 1.59
CA ALA A 391 -2.49 -12.78 2.97
C ALA A 391 -3.26 -11.61 3.61
N ILE A 392 -4.08 -10.88 2.85
CA ILE A 392 -4.76 -9.69 3.36
C ILE A 392 -5.99 -10.12 4.17
N PRO A 393 -6.09 -9.78 5.46
CA PRO A 393 -7.23 -10.17 6.29
C PRO A 393 -8.55 -9.57 5.82
N PHE A 394 -9.65 -10.15 6.31
CA PHE A 394 -10.97 -9.55 6.20
C PHE A 394 -11.14 -8.43 7.22
N TYR A 395 -11.61 -7.30 6.72
CA TYR A 395 -12.06 -6.18 7.52
C TYR A 395 -13.41 -5.72 7.00
N GLU A 396 -14.32 -5.37 7.91
CA GLU A 396 -15.61 -4.76 7.59
C GLU A 396 -15.49 -3.25 7.73
N PHE A 397 -15.82 -2.49 6.68
CA PHE A 397 -15.88 -1.04 6.75
C PHE A 397 -17.04 -0.59 7.66
N LYS A 398 -16.76 0.36 8.56
CA LYS A 398 -17.79 0.92 9.45
C LYS A 398 -18.16 2.35 9.07
N SER A 399 -17.18 3.23 9.00
CA SER A 399 -17.41 4.64 8.66
C SER A 399 -16.09 5.37 8.42
N HIS A 400 -16.15 6.52 7.75
CA HIS A 400 -15.03 7.46 7.71
C HIS A 400 -14.92 8.25 9.02
N ARG A 401 -13.71 8.69 9.34
CA ARG A 401 -13.47 9.69 10.40
C ARG A 401 -13.66 11.10 9.83
N ASN A 402 -14.31 11.97 10.60
CA ASN A 402 -14.48 13.39 10.24
C ASN A 402 -13.45 14.32 10.90
N GLN A 403 -12.58 13.77 11.76
CA GLN A 403 -11.66 14.55 12.58
C GLN A 403 -10.67 15.37 11.76
N LEU A 404 -10.27 14.90 10.58
CA LEU A 404 -9.37 15.64 9.69
C LEU A 404 -10.04 16.90 9.15
N LEU A 405 -11.26 16.76 8.64
CA LEU A 405 -12.05 17.88 8.11
C LEU A 405 -12.41 18.88 9.21
N GLN A 406 -12.82 18.40 10.40
CA GLN A 406 -13.12 19.28 11.55
C GLN A 406 -11.89 20.04 12.03
N TRP A 407 -10.73 19.37 12.11
CA TRP A 407 -9.47 20.02 12.46
C TRP A 407 -9.10 21.09 11.44
N ALA A 408 -9.21 20.79 10.15
CA ALA A 408 -8.88 21.74 9.10
C ALA A 408 -9.86 22.91 9.05
N GLN A 409 -11.16 22.66 9.19
CA GLN A 409 -12.19 23.70 9.25
C GLN A 409 -11.91 24.68 10.39
N LYS A 410 -11.59 24.17 11.59
CA LYS A 410 -11.22 25.02 12.72
C LYS A 410 -10.01 25.89 12.41
N LYS A 411 -8.98 25.31 11.79
CA LYS A 411 -7.76 26.03 11.39
C LYS A 411 -8.04 27.12 10.35
N GLU A 412 -8.87 26.83 9.36
CA GLU A 412 -9.26 27.81 8.34
C GLU A 412 -10.14 28.94 8.91
N SER A 413 -11.06 28.63 9.83
CA SER A 413 -11.85 29.66 10.50
C SER A 413 -11.00 30.65 11.32
N GLU A 414 -9.89 30.19 11.91
CA GLU A 414 -8.93 31.07 12.59
C GLU A 414 -8.19 31.99 11.60
N ASP A 415 -7.87 31.50 10.39
CA ASP A 415 -7.33 32.34 9.32
C ASP A 415 -8.37 33.37 8.86
N ASP A 416 -9.61 32.96 8.62
CA ASP A 416 -10.69 33.85 8.17
C ASP A 416 -10.96 34.98 9.17
N GLU A 417 -11.00 34.68 10.47
CA GLU A 417 -11.20 35.67 11.52
C GLU A 417 -10.05 36.70 11.55
N ALA A 418 -8.80 36.22 11.55
CA ALA A 418 -7.63 37.10 11.53
C ALA A 418 -7.55 37.97 10.27
N LEU A 419 -7.88 37.40 9.10
CA LEU A 419 -7.87 38.14 7.84
C LEU A 419 -8.94 39.25 7.81
N ARG A 420 -10.11 39.04 8.43
CA ARG A 420 -11.13 40.10 8.58
C ARG A 420 -10.69 41.22 9.53
N GLU A 421 -9.96 40.88 10.59
CA GLU A 421 -9.56 41.84 11.62
C GLU A 421 -8.32 42.66 11.26
N CYS A 422 -7.27 42.00 10.75
CA CYS A 422 -5.96 42.62 10.55
C CYS A 422 -5.33 42.36 9.18
N ASN A 423 -6.06 41.71 8.26
CA ASN A 423 -5.58 41.38 6.91
C ASN A 423 -4.29 40.53 6.90
N GLU A 424 -4.06 39.76 7.96
CA GLU A 424 -2.94 38.83 8.10
C GLU A 424 -3.45 37.45 8.55
N PRO A 425 -2.82 36.35 8.12
CA PRO A 425 -3.24 35.01 8.50
C PRO A 425 -2.92 34.71 9.97
N SER A 426 -3.70 33.81 10.57
CA SER A 426 -3.54 33.47 11.97
C SER A 426 -2.29 32.61 12.20
N SER A 427 -1.55 32.87 13.28
CA SER A 427 -0.49 31.98 13.76
C SER A 427 -1.01 30.62 14.23
N LYS A 428 -2.33 30.52 14.46
CA LYS A 428 -3.00 29.26 14.75
C LYS A 428 -3.71 28.69 13.53
N GLY A 429 -3.71 29.36 12.40
CA GLY A 429 -4.43 28.95 11.20
C GLY A 429 -3.76 27.84 10.41
N LEU A 430 -4.35 27.52 9.26
CA LEU A 430 -3.86 26.50 8.35
C LEU A 430 -2.68 27.01 7.51
N ILE A 431 -2.67 28.30 7.14
CA ILE A 431 -1.57 28.89 6.36
C ILE A 431 -0.26 28.84 7.15
N SER A 432 -0.27 29.24 8.43
CA SER A 432 0.89 29.12 9.33
C SER A 432 1.30 27.65 9.50
N TYR A 433 0.35 26.73 9.65
CA TYR A 433 0.63 25.30 9.74
C TYR A 433 1.37 24.77 8.50
N TRP A 434 0.94 25.14 7.30
CA TRP A 434 1.61 24.72 6.07
C TRP A 434 3.02 25.31 5.93
N LYS A 435 3.21 26.58 6.28
CA LYS A 435 4.54 27.24 6.27
C LYS A 435 5.53 26.51 7.19
N GLU A 436 5.07 26.08 8.35
CA GLU A 436 5.92 25.44 9.36
C GLU A 436 6.18 23.95 9.08
N HIS A 437 5.17 23.22 8.61
CA HIS A 437 5.22 21.76 8.56
C HIS A 437 5.18 21.15 7.16
N ASN A 438 4.84 21.93 6.13
CA ASN A 438 4.66 21.42 4.77
C ASN A 438 5.51 22.18 3.72
N ALA A 439 6.37 23.10 4.14
CA ALA A 439 7.31 23.76 3.25
C ALA A 439 8.46 22.83 2.79
N ARG A 440 8.79 21.78 3.55
CA ARG A 440 9.83 20.80 3.23
C ARG A 440 9.51 19.40 3.73
N SER A 441 9.98 18.37 3.02
CA SER A 441 9.95 16.98 3.49
C SER A 441 10.93 16.74 4.64
N ILE A 442 10.85 15.55 5.25
CA ILE A 442 11.82 15.09 6.26
C ILE A 442 13.27 15.03 5.76
N ASP A 443 13.45 14.94 4.43
CA ASP A 443 14.75 14.93 3.75
C ASP A 443 15.16 16.33 3.28
N GLY A 444 14.41 17.37 3.66
CA GLY A 444 14.70 18.77 3.33
C GLY A 444 14.33 19.20 1.91
N ILE A 445 13.68 18.32 1.13
CA ILE A 445 13.25 18.62 -0.24
C ILE A 445 12.08 19.61 -0.20
N PRO A 446 12.04 20.67 -1.03
CA PRO A 446 10.93 21.62 -1.07
C PRO A 446 9.57 20.94 -1.22
N GLY A 447 8.58 21.38 -0.46
CA GLY A 447 7.18 20.91 -0.47
C GLY A 447 6.26 21.93 -1.13
N LEU A 448 5.24 22.39 -0.38
CA LEU A 448 4.36 23.47 -0.82
C LEU A 448 5.15 24.76 -1.08
N ASP A 449 4.82 25.46 -2.16
CA ASP A 449 5.42 26.74 -2.53
C ASP A 449 4.97 27.86 -1.58
N ARG A 450 5.82 28.89 -1.44
CA ARG A 450 5.43 30.12 -0.77
C ARG A 450 4.31 30.86 -1.49
N LYS A 451 4.27 30.79 -2.83
CA LYS A 451 3.24 31.44 -3.64
C LYS A 451 1.83 30.94 -3.32
N THR A 452 1.69 29.65 -3.04
CA THR A 452 0.45 29.05 -2.52
C THR A 452 -0.08 29.85 -1.32
N PHE A 453 0.79 30.24 -0.39
CA PHE A 453 0.37 31.03 0.77
C PHE A 453 -0.05 32.47 0.41
N GLU A 454 0.58 33.09 -0.58
CA GLU A 454 0.25 34.44 -1.06
C GLU A 454 -1.06 34.42 -1.87
N GLU A 455 -1.30 33.37 -2.65
CA GLU A 455 -2.51 33.18 -3.44
C GLU A 455 -3.74 32.97 -2.55
N VAL A 456 -3.61 32.23 -1.42
CA VAL A 456 -4.72 32.13 -0.45
C VAL A 456 -5.12 33.51 0.09
N LEU A 457 -4.14 34.39 0.38
CA LEU A 457 -4.43 35.76 0.83
C LEU A 457 -5.12 36.58 -0.26
N ASN A 458 -4.70 36.43 -1.52
CA ASN A 458 -5.34 37.09 -2.66
C ASN A 458 -6.77 36.61 -2.90
N LEU A 459 -7.04 35.30 -2.77
CA LEU A 459 -8.39 34.74 -2.87
C LEU A 459 -9.32 35.29 -1.78
N PHE A 460 -8.80 35.55 -0.59
CA PHE A 460 -9.58 36.12 0.51
C PHE A 460 -9.96 37.57 0.18
N ASN A 461 -8.96 38.37 -0.22
CA ASN A 461 -9.13 39.77 -0.54
C ASN A 461 -10.07 40.03 -1.73
N THR A 462 -10.20 39.07 -2.63
CA THR A 462 -11.12 39.15 -3.78
C THR A 462 -12.53 38.62 -3.50
N GLY A 463 -12.80 38.12 -2.28
CA GLY A 463 -14.10 37.55 -1.91
C GLY A 463 -14.39 36.20 -2.58
N SER A 464 -13.39 35.55 -3.16
CA SER A 464 -13.52 34.29 -3.91
C SER A 464 -13.45 33.04 -3.03
N LEU A 465 -13.06 33.21 -1.76
CA LEU A 465 -13.15 32.17 -0.72
C LEU A 465 -14.61 32.00 -0.30
N SER A 466 -15.28 30.98 -0.86
CA SER A 466 -16.62 30.57 -0.45
C SER A 466 -16.57 29.22 0.26
N TYR A 467 -16.69 29.24 1.59
CA TYR A 467 -16.91 28.02 2.36
C TYR A 467 -18.42 27.83 2.55
N ILE A 468 -18.96 26.73 2.02
CA ILE A 468 -20.35 26.34 2.29
C ILE A 468 -20.41 25.76 3.71
N SER A 469 -21.26 26.36 4.54
CA SER A 469 -21.58 25.89 5.89
C SER A 469 -22.45 24.62 5.88
N ASP A 470 -22.12 23.72 6.80
CA ASP A 470 -22.96 22.76 7.53
C ASP A 470 -23.66 21.55 6.88
N ASP A 471 -23.47 21.21 5.59
CA ASP A 471 -24.15 19.98 5.07
C ASP A 471 -23.37 19.08 4.10
N ALA A 472 -22.09 18.82 4.40
CA ALA A 472 -21.24 17.91 3.62
C ALA A 472 -21.54 16.40 3.82
N THR A 473 -22.82 16.01 3.92
CA THR A 473 -23.24 14.60 3.90
C THR A 473 -23.89 14.15 2.58
N SER A 474 -24.12 15.07 1.65
CA SER A 474 -24.69 14.75 0.33
C SER A 474 -23.67 14.10 -0.60
N THR A 475 -24.07 12.99 -1.23
CA THR A 475 -23.34 12.26 -2.26
C THR A 475 -22.94 13.20 -3.41
N ARG A 476 -21.65 13.56 -3.52
CA ARG A 476 -21.11 14.32 -4.66
C ARG A 476 -21.26 13.49 -5.94
N LYS A 477 -22.02 13.99 -6.90
CA LYS A 477 -21.87 13.63 -8.32
C LYS A 477 -20.84 14.58 -8.92
N VAL A 478 -19.79 14.02 -9.50
CA VAL A 478 -18.83 14.78 -10.32
C VAL A 478 -19.59 15.28 -11.55
N GLY A 479 -19.55 16.59 -11.82
CA GLY A 479 -20.06 17.14 -13.08
C GLY A 479 -19.20 16.64 -14.24
N PRO A 480 -19.76 16.34 -15.41
CA PRO A 480 -18.97 15.87 -16.54
C PRO A 480 -17.94 16.94 -16.93
N LEU A 481 -16.68 16.52 -17.05
CA LEU A 481 -15.68 17.27 -17.82
C LEU A 481 -16.19 17.35 -19.26
N ALA A 482 -16.04 18.52 -19.89
CA ALA A 482 -16.60 18.85 -21.20
C ALA A 482 -16.45 17.71 -22.23
N ASP A 483 -17.60 17.31 -22.80
CA ASP A 483 -17.74 16.22 -23.77
C ASP A 483 -16.83 16.39 -24.98
N GLY A 484 -15.77 15.58 -25.03
CA GLY A 484 -14.90 15.40 -26.19
C GLY A 484 -15.03 14.02 -26.86
N PHE A 485 -15.96 13.18 -26.43
CA PHE A 485 -16.18 11.85 -27.02
C PHE A 485 -17.33 11.90 -28.03
N LYS A 486 -16.99 12.19 -29.28
CA LYS A 486 -17.84 11.76 -30.41
C LYS A 486 -17.58 10.27 -30.64
N ASP A 487 -18.60 9.51 -30.31
CA ASP A 487 -18.79 8.10 -30.60
C ASP A 487 -18.69 7.87 -32.12
N ASN A 488 -17.52 7.45 -32.61
CA ASN A 488 -17.36 7.03 -34.00
C ASN A 488 -17.71 5.54 -34.10
N GLY A 489 -18.98 5.33 -34.45
CA GLY A 489 -19.66 4.09 -34.83
C GLY A 489 -18.77 2.89 -35.15
N ILE A 490 -18.94 1.86 -34.33
CA ILE A 490 -18.64 0.47 -34.70
C ILE A 490 -19.65 0.06 -35.77
N ASN A 491 -19.20 0.04 -37.02
CA ASN A 491 -19.93 -0.53 -38.13
C ASN A 491 -19.93 -2.07 -37.97
N LYS A 492 -21.10 -2.62 -37.62
CA LYS A 492 -21.39 -4.04 -37.83
C LYS A 492 -21.49 -4.28 -39.34
N GLN A 493 -20.57 -5.05 -39.92
CA GLN A 493 -20.89 -5.95 -41.04
C GLN A 493 -19.76 -6.96 -41.30
N MET A 494 -20.18 -8.24 -41.30
CA MET A 494 -19.55 -9.50 -41.70
C MET A 494 -18.41 -10.07 -40.84
#